data_AF-W6KT98-F1
#
_entry.id   AF-W6KT98-F1
#
_cell.length_a   1.000
_cell.length_b   1.000
_cell.length_c   1.000
_cell.angle_alpha   90.00
_cell.angle_beta   90.00
_cell.angle_gamma   90.00
#
_symmetry.space_group_name_H-M   'P 1'
#
loop_
_entity.id
_entity.type
_entity.pdbx_description
1 polymer ?
#
loop_
_entity_poly.entity_id
_entity_poly.type
_entity_poly.pdbx_seq_one_letter_code
_entity_poly.pdbx_strand_id
1 'polypeptide(L)'
;MLVNVLDCRTRVYYGDKHYSKQRKSVRSLRKFIEFLDQQHSSISIFGLLLHSFMEITSVGIYVWVLQSNHSQDIKKFTWGTSMFNVEVVFNAIFFLEWVLLFFLEEDKKRYFFSWLSFVNIMTSVPMIVLGVGALFNSNYRWGWVPMYLRVWWINNCVCVLLDYPQIVRCMVDMYRETCRFFSRLFRSHLYLYRNLSNGSVLHGKIH
;
A
#
# COMPACT_ATOMS: atom_id res chain seq x y z
N MET A 1 24.44 37.90 4.73
CA MET A 1 23.19 38.46 5.27
C MET A 1 22.14 38.26 4.18
N LEU A 2 21.17 37.37 4.47
CA LEU A 2 19.82 37.23 3.87
C LEU A 2 19.72 37.14 2.34
N VAL A 3 19.53 35.93 1.79
CA VAL A 3 18.20 35.32 1.54
C VAL A 3 17.32 36.26 0.74
N ASN A 4 17.23 36.02 -0.57
CA ASN A 4 16.02 36.35 -1.31
C ASN A 4 15.64 35.19 -2.22
N VAL A 5 14.60 34.48 -1.76
CA VAL A 5 13.41 34.11 -2.54
C VAL A 5 13.72 33.30 -3.79
N LEU A 6 13.85 31.97 -3.64
CA LEU A 6 12.79 31.04 -4.04
C LEU A 6 12.19 31.42 -5.40
N ASP A 7 12.99 31.19 -6.43
CA ASP A 7 12.52 31.17 -7.81
C ASP A 7 11.47 30.06 -7.95
N CYS A 8 10.25 30.54 -7.95
CA CYS A 8 8.99 29.84 -8.02
C CYS A 8 8.78 29.36 -9.46
N ARG A 9 9.54 28.37 -9.97
CA ARG A 9 9.24 27.75 -11.28
C ARG A 9 10.01 26.48 -11.66
N THR A 10 9.92 25.43 -10.86
CA THR A 10 10.15 24.06 -11.40
C THR A 10 8.96 23.17 -11.06
N ARG A 11 7.88 23.35 -11.83
CA ARG A 11 6.82 22.35 -11.97
C ARG A 11 7.43 21.21 -12.78
N VAL A 12 8.06 20.26 -12.11
CA VAL A 12 8.65 19.08 -12.75
C VAL A 12 7.49 18.18 -13.20
N TYR A 13 7.12 18.31 -14.47
CA TYR A 13 6.22 17.40 -15.17
C TYR A 13 6.97 16.07 -15.42
N TYR A 14 6.99 15.18 -14.42
CA TYR A 14 7.28 13.77 -14.66
C TYR A 14 6.04 13.09 -15.21
N GLY A 15 5.85 13.23 -16.51
CA GLY A 15 4.90 12.40 -17.23
C GLY A 15 5.41 12.25 -18.64
N ASP A 16 5.96 11.09 -18.97
CA ASP A 16 5.76 10.62 -20.33
C ASP A 16 5.80 9.09 -20.52
N LYS A 17 4.69 8.66 -21.13
CA LYS A 17 4.49 7.53 -22.04
C LYS A 17 4.37 6.09 -21.54
N HIS A 18 4.95 5.65 -20.42
CA HIS A 18 4.71 4.28 -19.93
C HIS A 18 3.49 4.11 -19.01
N TYR A 19 2.89 5.20 -18.51
CA TYR A 19 1.87 5.18 -17.44
C TYR A 19 0.42 5.32 -17.91
N SER A 20 0.14 5.36 -19.21
CA SER A 20 -1.20 5.69 -19.73
C SER A 20 -2.28 4.64 -19.41
N LYS A 21 -1.90 3.36 -19.23
CA LYS A 21 -2.81 2.30 -18.75
C LYS A 21 -3.07 2.39 -17.24
N GLN A 22 -2.03 2.66 -16.44
CA GLN A 22 -2.13 2.78 -14.98
C GLN A 22 -2.91 4.02 -14.54
N ARG A 23 -2.90 5.09 -15.35
CA ARG A 23 -3.70 6.30 -15.12
C ARG A 23 -5.21 6.05 -15.01
N LYS A 24 -5.75 5.02 -15.68
CA LYS A 24 -7.20 4.76 -15.72
C LYS A 24 -7.71 4.09 -14.45
N SER A 25 -6.94 3.15 -13.89
CA SER A 25 -7.24 2.55 -12.58
C SER A 25 -7.00 3.52 -11.43
N VAL A 26 -5.93 4.30 -11.52
CA VAL A 26 -5.62 5.36 -10.55
C VAL A 26 -6.72 6.43 -10.56
N ARG A 27 -7.39 6.68 -11.69
CA ARG A 27 -8.48 7.64 -11.80
C ARG A 27 -9.71 7.26 -10.98
N SER A 28 -10.07 5.97 -10.87
CA SER A 28 -11.27 5.57 -10.11
C SER A 28 -11.06 5.71 -8.59
N LEU A 29 -9.88 5.30 -8.09
CA LEU A 29 -9.48 5.55 -6.70
C LEU A 29 -9.31 7.05 -6.44
N ARG A 30 -8.76 7.81 -7.40
CA ARG A 30 -8.65 9.26 -7.28
C ARG A 30 -10.02 9.94 -7.26
N LYS A 31 -11.02 9.45 -8.01
CA LYS A 31 -12.41 9.95 -7.96
C LYS A 31 -13.09 9.69 -6.61
N PHE A 32 -12.82 8.54 -5.99
CA PHE A 32 -13.26 8.27 -4.62
C PHE A 32 -12.67 9.26 -3.62
N ILE A 33 -11.36 9.48 -3.74
CA ILE A 33 -10.63 10.44 -2.92
C ILE A 33 -11.14 11.85 -3.20
N GLU A 34 -11.35 12.25 -4.46
CA GLU A 34 -11.91 13.56 -4.85
C GLU A 34 -13.33 13.76 -4.31
N PHE A 35 -14.14 12.70 -4.24
CA PHE A 35 -15.44 12.73 -3.58
C PHE A 35 -15.31 12.91 -2.06
N LEU A 36 -14.36 12.24 -1.41
CA LEU A 36 -14.01 12.47 0.00
C LEU A 36 -13.36 13.85 0.23
N ASP A 37 -12.68 14.39 -0.78
CA ASP A 37 -11.94 15.66 -0.78
C ASP A 37 -12.88 16.88 -0.82
N GLN A 38 -14.15 16.68 -1.20
CA GLN A 38 -15.14 17.75 -1.25
C GLN A 38 -15.40 18.39 0.12
N GLN A 39 -14.87 17.85 1.23
CA GLN A 39 -14.91 18.53 2.53
C GLN A 39 -13.62 18.51 3.40
N HIS A 40 -12.69 17.55 3.32
CA HIS A 40 -11.49 17.58 4.19
C HIS A 40 -10.27 16.76 3.66
N SER A 41 -9.21 17.45 3.24
CA SER A 41 -7.93 16.89 2.74
C SER A 41 -7.25 15.83 3.64
N SER A 42 -7.47 15.87 4.96
CA SER A 42 -6.92 14.89 5.90
C SER A 42 -7.75 13.59 5.98
N ILE A 43 -9.05 13.66 5.72
CA ILE A 43 -9.97 12.52 5.84
C ILE A 43 -9.77 11.55 4.67
N SER A 44 -9.46 12.06 3.47
CA SER A 44 -9.20 11.23 2.30
C SER A 44 -7.91 10.41 2.41
N ILE A 45 -6.85 10.98 3.00
CA ILE A 45 -5.60 10.26 3.30
C ILE A 45 -5.83 9.21 4.39
N PHE A 46 -6.56 9.56 5.45
CA PHE A 46 -6.88 8.60 6.51
C PHE A 46 -7.72 7.43 5.98
N GLY A 47 -8.71 7.70 5.12
CA GLY A 47 -9.50 6.68 4.46
C GLY A 47 -8.66 5.76 3.57
N LEU A 48 -7.74 6.32 2.78
CA LEU A 48 -6.83 5.55 1.93
C LEU A 48 -5.86 4.70 2.76
N LEU A 49 -5.33 5.23 3.87
CA LEU A 49 -4.46 4.50 4.79
C LEU A 49 -5.22 3.38 5.50
N LEU A 50 -6.43 3.64 5.97
CA LEU A 50 -7.29 2.64 6.61
C LEU A 50 -7.63 1.52 5.63
N HIS A 51 -8.03 1.85 4.40
CA HIS A 51 -8.28 0.88 3.35
C HIS A 51 -7.03 0.05 3.05
N SER A 52 -5.87 0.69 2.90
CA SER A 52 -4.60 0.00 2.68
C SER A 52 -4.26 -0.94 3.84
N PHE A 53 -4.49 -0.52 5.08
CA PHE A 53 -4.25 -1.33 6.27
C PHE A 53 -5.18 -2.55 6.32
N MET A 54 -6.46 -2.39 5.99
CA MET A 54 -7.40 -3.51 5.88
C MET A 54 -6.97 -4.51 4.81
N GLU A 55 -6.56 -4.04 3.62
CA GLU A 55 -6.09 -4.91 2.54
C GLU A 55 -4.80 -5.67 2.94
N ILE A 56 -3.84 -5.00 3.58
CA ILE A 56 -2.63 -5.63 4.12
C ILE A 56 -2.99 -6.68 5.19
N THR A 57 -3.93 -6.36 6.07
CA THR A 57 -4.38 -7.28 7.13
C THR A 57 -5.04 -8.51 6.54
N SER A 58 -5.89 -8.34 5.52
CA SER A 58 -6.53 -9.47 4.83
C SER A 58 -5.52 -10.39 4.14
N VAL A 59 -4.55 -9.82 3.41
CA VAL A 59 -3.46 -10.61 2.82
C VAL A 59 -2.62 -11.29 3.91
N GLY A 60 -2.37 -10.61 5.02
CA GLY A 60 -1.65 -11.16 6.17
C GLY A 60 -2.36 -12.36 6.79
N ILE A 61 -3.68 -12.28 6.99
CA ILE A 61 -4.52 -13.38 7.47
C ILE A 61 -4.45 -14.55 6.49
N TYR A 62 -4.56 -14.30 5.18
CA TYR A 62 -4.46 -15.35 4.17
C TYR A 62 -3.11 -16.08 4.22
N VAL A 63 -1.99 -15.35 4.31
CA VAL A 63 -0.65 -15.94 4.42
C VAL A 63 -0.52 -16.75 5.71
N TRP A 64 -1.02 -16.22 6.83
CA TRP A 64 -1.00 -16.90 8.12
C TRP A 64 -1.78 -18.23 8.08
N VAL A 65 -2.99 -18.21 7.52
CA VAL A 65 -3.84 -19.40 7.36
C VAL A 65 -3.19 -20.40 6.42
N LEU A 66 -2.53 -19.95 5.36
CA LEU A 66 -1.81 -20.82 4.43
C LEU A 66 -0.63 -21.53 5.11
N GLN A 67 0.14 -20.81 5.93
CA GLN A 67 1.25 -21.40 6.70
C GLN A 67 0.74 -22.37 7.77
N SER A 68 -0.30 -22.00 8.50
CA SER A 68 -0.88 -22.81 9.59
C SER A 68 -1.45 -24.14 9.12
N ASN A 69 -1.98 -24.18 7.90
CA ASN A 69 -2.60 -25.39 7.37
C ASN A 69 -1.60 -26.48 6.93
N HIS A 70 -0.28 -26.19 6.86
CA HIS A 70 0.85 -27.13 6.61
C HIS A 70 0.72 -28.12 5.42
N SER A 71 -0.40 -28.16 4.70
CA SER A 71 -0.71 -29.01 3.56
C SER A 71 -1.00 -28.12 2.37
N GLN A 72 -0.26 -28.32 1.29
CA GLN A 72 -0.45 -27.63 0.01
C GLN A 72 -1.74 -28.05 -0.73
N ASP A 73 -2.54 -28.93 -0.13
CA ASP A 73 -3.82 -29.38 -0.66
C ASP A 73 -4.93 -28.35 -0.41
N ILE A 74 -5.39 -27.70 -1.47
CA ILE A 74 -6.53 -26.78 -1.48
C ILE A 74 -7.80 -27.44 -0.90
N LYS A 75 -7.91 -28.77 -1.01
CA LYS A 75 -9.07 -29.55 -0.50
C LYS A 75 -9.13 -29.67 1.03
N LYS A 76 -8.02 -29.44 1.74
CA LYS A 76 -7.96 -29.49 3.21
C LYS A 76 -7.86 -28.10 3.84
N PHE A 77 -8.01 -27.06 3.02
CA PHE A 77 -7.91 -25.69 3.47
C PHE A 77 -9.04 -25.36 4.45
N THR A 78 -8.69 -24.83 5.61
CA THR A 78 -9.67 -24.31 6.57
C THR A 78 -9.23 -22.94 7.05
N TRP A 79 -10.16 -21.98 7.02
CA TRP A 79 -9.90 -20.62 7.49
C TRP A 79 -9.75 -20.56 9.01
N GLY A 80 -10.32 -21.51 9.75
CA GLY A 80 -10.53 -21.37 11.19
C GLY A 80 -11.60 -20.32 11.52
N THR A 81 -12.35 -20.52 12.59
CA THR A 81 -13.56 -19.72 12.89
C THR A 81 -13.30 -18.22 13.01
N SER A 82 -12.25 -17.83 13.73
CA SER A 82 -11.96 -16.41 13.98
C SER A 82 -11.53 -15.67 12.70
N MET A 83 -10.55 -16.21 12.00
CA MET A 83 -10.02 -15.61 10.77
C MET A 83 -11.06 -15.58 9.65
N PHE A 84 -11.88 -16.64 9.54
CA PHE A 84 -13.01 -16.66 8.60
C PHE A 84 -13.97 -15.49 8.83
N ASN A 85 -14.38 -15.26 10.08
CA ASN A 85 -15.32 -14.19 10.41
C ASN A 85 -14.73 -12.81 10.08
N VAL A 86 -13.46 -12.58 10.42
CA VAL A 86 -12.76 -11.32 10.11
C VAL A 86 -12.69 -11.11 8.60
N GLU A 87 -12.31 -12.15 7.84
CA GLU A 87 -12.25 -12.08 6.38
C GLU A 87 -13.62 -11.82 5.75
N VAL A 88 -14.69 -12.47 6.23
CA VAL A 88 -16.06 -12.19 5.73
C VAL A 88 -16.43 -10.72 5.96
N VAL A 89 -16.14 -10.16 7.14
CA VAL A 89 -16.41 -8.75 7.45
C VAL A 89 -15.61 -7.82 6.53
N PHE A 90 -14.31 -8.06 6.36
CA PHE A 90 -13.49 -7.27 5.45
C PHE A 90 -14.00 -7.35 4.01
N ASN A 91 -14.30 -8.54 3.50
CA ASN A 91 -14.82 -8.73 2.15
C ASN A 91 -16.19 -8.07 1.94
N ALA A 92 -17.04 -8.01 2.98
CA ALA A 92 -18.27 -7.22 2.94
C ALA A 92 -17.99 -5.72 2.82
N ILE A 93 -17.04 -5.18 3.60
CA ILE A 93 -16.63 -3.77 3.53
C ILE A 93 -16.07 -3.45 2.13
N PHE A 94 -15.16 -4.27 1.62
CA PHE A 94 -14.56 -4.09 0.29
C PHE A 94 -15.57 -4.21 -0.84
N PHE A 95 -16.59 -5.05 -0.69
CA PHE A 95 -17.68 -5.14 -1.64
C PHE A 95 -18.53 -3.87 -1.62
N LEU A 96 -18.91 -3.36 -0.45
CA LEU A 96 -19.67 -2.11 -0.31
C LEU A 96 -18.91 -0.91 -0.87
N GLU A 97 -17.61 -0.82 -0.59
CA GLU A 97 -16.75 0.22 -1.15
C GLU A 97 -16.72 0.16 -2.67
N TRP A 98 -16.54 -1.03 -3.25
CA TRP A 98 -16.59 -1.18 -4.70
C TRP A 98 -17.94 -0.85 -5.32
N VAL A 99 -19.05 -1.18 -4.65
CA VAL A 99 -20.40 -0.77 -5.08
C VAL A 99 -20.51 0.76 -5.05
N LEU A 100 -20.02 1.42 -4.00
CA LEU A 100 -20.01 2.87 -3.91
C LEU A 100 -19.19 3.50 -5.05
N LEU A 101 -17.99 2.98 -5.31
CA LEU A 101 -17.13 3.39 -6.43
C LEU A 101 -17.82 3.18 -7.78
N PHE A 102 -18.54 2.08 -7.94
CA PHE A 102 -19.28 1.78 -9.16
C PHE A 102 -20.38 2.81 -9.45
N PHE A 103 -21.04 3.34 -8.40
CA PHE A 103 -22.05 4.40 -8.56
C PHE A 103 -21.44 5.78 -8.85
N LEU A 104 -20.23 6.06 -8.34
CA LEU A 104 -19.53 7.33 -8.54
C LEU A 104 -18.84 7.43 -9.90
N GLU A 105 -18.54 6.31 -10.55
CA GLU A 105 -17.85 6.31 -11.84
C GLU A 105 -18.79 6.59 -13.02
N GLU A 106 -18.45 7.58 -13.84
CA GLU A 106 -19.24 8.01 -15.00
C GLU A 106 -19.33 6.92 -16.07
N ASP A 107 -18.25 6.15 -16.26
CA ASP A 107 -18.15 5.07 -17.25
C ASP A 107 -18.24 3.69 -16.58
N LYS A 108 -19.46 3.35 -16.14
CA LYS A 108 -19.78 2.12 -15.40
C LYS A 108 -19.31 0.85 -16.09
N LYS A 109 -19.49 0.77 -17.42
CA LYS A 109 -19.11 -0.42 -18.20
C LYS A 109 -17.60 -0.62 -18.14
N ARG A 110 -16.83 0.45 -18.37
CA ARG A 110 -15.37 0.38 -18.29
C ARG A 110 -14.87 0.03 -16.90
N TYR A 111 -15.50 0.58 -15.87
CA TYR A 111 -15.14 0.28 -14.49
C TYR A 111 -15.43 -1.17 -14.13
N PHE A 112 -16.58 -1.70 -14.56
CA PHE A 112 -16.93 -3.10 -14.36
C PHE A 112 -15.93 -4.07 -15.00
N PHE A 113 -15.47 -3.77 -16.21
CA PHE A 113 -14.45 -4.54 -16.93
C PHE A 113 -13.00 -4.18 -16.53
N SER A 114 -12.81 -3.32 -15.52
CA SER A 114 -11.49 -3.02 -14.98
C SER A 114 -10.94 -4.22 -14.24
N TRP A 115 -9.62 -4.38 -14.29
CA TRP A 115 -8.91 -5.41 -13.53
C TRP A 115 -9.19 -5.34 -12.02
N LEU A 116 -9.34 -4.12 -11.47
CA LEU A 116 -9.71 -3.92 -10.06
C LEU A 116 -11.08 -4.48 -9.70
N SER A 117 -12.05 -4.28 -10.60
CA SER A 117 -13.42 -4.79 -10.44
C SER A 117 -13.43 -6.31 -10.52
N PHE A 118 -12.69 -6.88 -11.47
CA PHE A 118 -12.51 -8.33 -11.57
C PHE A 118 -11.89 -8.93 -10.30
N VAL A 119 -10.79 -8.37 -9.81
CA VAL A 119 -10.14 -8.82 -8.58
C VAL A 119 -11.11 -8.76 -7.40
N ASN A 120 -11.85 -7.67 -7.24
CA ASN A 120 -12.75 -7.52 -6.11
C ASN A 120 -13.95 -8.48 -6.16
N ILE A 121 -14.48 -8.76 -7.36
CA ILE A 121 -15.56 -9.75 -7.52
C ILE A 121 -15.02 -11.16 -7.20
N MET A 122 -13.84 -11.51 -7.69
CA MET A 122 -13.24 -12.85 -7.52
C MET A 122 -12.83 -13.15 -6.08
N THR A 123 -12.61 -12.12 -5.24
CA THR A 123 -12.28 -12.30 -3.82
C THR A 123 -13.51 -12.11 -2.93
N SER A 124 -14.21 -10.98 -3.08
CA SER A 124 -15.28 -10.59 -2.17
C SER A 124 -16.54 -11.44 -2.35
N VAL A 125 -16.97 -11.72 -3.58
CA VAL A 125 -18.23 -12.47 -3.81
C VAL A 125 -18.13 -13.90 -3.29
N PRO A 126 -17.09 -14.71 -3.62
CA PRO A 126 -16.95 -16.04 -3.05
C PRO A 126 -16.89 -16.02 -1.53
N MET A 127 -16.15 -15.08 -0.93
CA MET A 127 -16.04 -15.02 0.54
C MET A 127 -17.38 -14.69 1.21
N ILE A 128 -18.16 -13.77 0.63
CA ILE A 128 -19.50 -13.44 1.13
C ILE A 128 -20.44 -14.66 0.98
N VAL A 129 -20.41 -15.35 -0.16
CA VAL A 129 -21.21 -16.57 -0.38
C VAL A 129 -20.86 -17.65 0.63
N LEU A 130 -19.57 -17.88 0.89
CA LEU A 130 -19.13 -18.80 1.94
C LEU A 130 -19.59 -18.31 3.33
N GLY A 131 -19.53 -17.01 3.60
CA GLY A 131 -20.00 -16.41 4.85
C GLY A 131 -21.48 -16.65 5.10
N VAL A 132 -22.33 -16.39 4.09
CA VAL A 132 -23.77 -16.68 4.16
C VAL A 132 -24.02 -18.18 4.30
N GLY A 133 -23.32 -19.02 3.52
CA GLY A 133 -23.41 -20.47 3.62
C GLY A 133 -23.01 -20.99 5.01
N ALA A 134 -22.03 -20.36 5.65
CA ALA A 134 -21.57 -20.71 6.99
C ALA A 134 -22.60 -20.43 8.09
N LEU A 135 -23.60 -19.58 7.84
CA LEU A 135 -24.74 -19.39 8.75
C LEU A 135 -25.66 -20.61 8.77
N PHE A 136 -25.76 -21.34 7.65
CA PHE A 136 -26.60 -22.53 7.51
C PHE A 136 -25.84 -23.82 7.78
N ASN A 137 -24.56 -23.89 7.39
CA ASN A 137 -23.73 -25.07 7.59
C ASN A 137 -22.26 -24.69 7.80
N SER A 138 -21.65 -25.17 8.90
CA SER A 138 -20.25 -24.87 9.24
C SER A 138 -19.23 -25.39 8.21
N ASN A 139 -19.62 -26.33 7.35
CA ASN A 139 -18.79 -26.87 6.28
C ASN A 139 -18.37 -25.84 5.22
N TYR A 140 -19.10 -24.72 5.07
CA TYR A 140 -18.71 -23.65 4.15
C TYR A 140 -17.40 -22.93 4.55
N ARG A 141 -16.92 -23.11 5.79
CA ARG A 141 -15.63 -22.57 6.25
C ARG A 141 -14.40 -23.23 5.62
N TRP A 142 -14.59 -24.31 4.86
CA TRP A 142 -13.54 -25.04 4.15
C TRP A 142 -13.35 -24.57 2.69
N GLY A 143 -14.16 -23.60 2.24
CA GLY A 143 -14.04 -23.05 0.90
C GLY A 143 -12.79 -22.19 0.75
N TRP A 144 -11.97 -22.48 -0.27
CA TRP A 144 -10.80 -21.65 -0.60
C TRP A 144 -11.19 -20.44 -1.45
N VAL A 145 -10.59 -19.28 -1.15
CA VAL A 145 -10.79 -18.03 -1.89
C VAL A 145 -9.41 -17.42 -2.21
N PRO A 146 -9.16 -16.94 -3.45
CA PRO A 146 -7.85 -16.43 -3.88
C PRO A 146 -7.55 -15.02 -3.34
N MET A 147 -7.46 -14.85 -2.01
CA MET A 147 -7.21 -13.55 -1.37
C MET A 147 -5.87 -12.92 -1.74
N TYR A 148 -4.90 -13.70 -2.22
CA TYR A 148 -3.61 -13.18 -2.71
C TYR A 148 -3.78 -12.16 -3.86
N LEU A 149 -4.88 -12.20 -4.61
CA LEU A 149 -5.16 -11.23 -5.68
C LEU A 149 -5.33 -9.80 -5.12
N ARG A 150 -5.66 -9.66 -3.84
CA ARG A 150 -5.78 -8.36 -3.15
C ARG A 150 -4.48 -7.57 -3.08
N VAL A 151 -3.32 -8.21 -3.28
CA VAL A 151 -2.03 -7.51 -3.43
C VAL A 151 -2.09 -6.46 -4.55
N TRP A 152 -2.93 -6.65 -5.56
CA TRP A 152 -3.13 -5.66 -6.62
C TRP A 152 -3.80 -4.37 -6.11
N TRP A 153 -4.71 -4.47 -5.13
CA TRP A 153 -5.29 -3.31 -4.46
C TRP A 153 -4.24 -2.58 -3.62
N ILE A 154 -3.45 -3.31 -2.83
CA ILE A 154 -2.34 -2.75 -2.06
C ILE A 154 -1.39 -1.96 -2.98
N ASN A 155 -0.99 -2.54 -4.12
CA ASN A 155 -0.11 -1.87 -5.07
C ASN A 155 -0.73 -0.57 -5.61
N ASN A 156 -2.01 -0.59 -6.00
CA ASN A 156 -2.68 0.64 -6.47
C ASN A 156 -2.79 1.69 -5.35
N CYS A 157 -3.11 1.29 -4.12
CA CYS A 157 -3.18 2.20 -2.99
C CYS A 157 -1.82 2.83 -2.71
N VAL A 158 -0.73 2.06 -2.73
CA VAL A 158 0.64 2.57 -2.60
C VAL A 158 0.97 3.54 -3.73
N CYS A 159 0.63 3.22 -4.99
CA CYS A 159 0.84 4.16 -6.10
C CYS A 159 0.09 5.48 -5.89
N VAL A 160 -1.18 5.43 -5.46
CA VAL A 160 -1.98 6.63 -5.20
C VAL A 160 -1.43 7.43 -4.01
N LEU A 161 -0.98 6.73 -2.97
CA LEU A 161 -0.37 7.32 -1.78
C LEU A 161 0.95 8.01 -2.13
N LEU A 162 1.76 7.41 -3.00
CA LEU A 162 3.01 7.99 -3.49
C LEU A 162 2.78 9.21 -4.40
N ASP A 163 1.67 9.26 -5.13
CA ASP A 163 1.29 10.41 -5.97
C ASP A 163 0.73 11.58 -5.15
N TYR A 164 0.47 11.41 -3.85
CA TYR A 164 -0.09 12.46 -3.00
C TYR A 164 0.95 13.57 -2.76
N PRO A 165 0.63 14.85 -3.03
CA PRO A 165 1.61 15.93 -2.99
C PRO A 165 2.26 16.12 -1.61
N GLN A 166 1.55 15.79 -0.53
CA GLN A 166 2.05 15.83 0.84
C GLN A 166 3.11 14.73 1.09
N ILE A 167 2.90 13.54 0.52
CA ILE A 167 3.79 12.39 0.66
C ILE A 167 5.00 12.51 -0.27
N VAL A 168 4.82 13.03 -1.48
CA VAL A 168 5.94 13.38 -2.38
C VAL A 168 6.88 14.38 -1.70
N ARG A 169 6.35 15.42 -1.05
CA ARG A 169 7.16 16.39 -0.29
C ARG A 169 7.89 15.70 0.86
N CYS A 170 7.18 14.90 1.66
CA CYS A 170 7.75 14.15 2.77
C CYS A 170 8.85 13.18 2.32
N MET A 171 8.67 12.46 1.20
CA MET A 171 9.67 11.54 0.64
C MET A 171 10.93 12.27 0.18
N VAL A 172 10.78 13.43 -0.46
CA VAL A 172 11.93 14.28 -0.84
C VAL A 172 12.68 14.76 0.40
N ASP A 173 11.95 15.15 1.44
CA ASP A 173 12.54 15.59 2.71
C ASP A 173 13.25 14.44 3.45
N MET A 174 12.63 13.27 3.56
CA MET A 174 13.22 12.06 4.15
C MET A 174 14.46 11.59 3.38
N TYR A 175 14.43 11.62 2.04
CA TYR A 175 15.61 11.30 1.22
C TYR A 175 16.75 12.27 1.50
N ARG A 176 16.45 13.57 1.57
CA ARG A 176 17.44 14.61 1.86
C ARG A 176 18.02 14.46 3.26
N GLU A 177 17.22 14.09 4.24
CA GLU A 177 17.66 13.79 5.62
C GLU A 177 18.52 12.54 5.70
N THR A 178 18.14 11.49 4.96
CA THR A 178 18.92 10.25 4.85
C THR A 178 20.30 10.52 4.24
N CYS A 179 20.37 11.29 3.15
CA CYS A 179 21.66 11.72 2.57
C CYS A 179 22.49 12.60 3.53
N ARG A 180 21.86 13.48 4.33
CA ARG A 180 22.55 14.26 5.37
C ARG A 180 23.09 13.36 6.48
N PHE A 181 22.35 12.34 6.88
CA PHE A 181 22.80 11.37 7.87
C PHE A 181 24.01 10.58 7.36
N PHE A 182 23.93 10.02 6.15
CA PHE A 182 25.05 9.29 5.55
C PHE A 182 26.28 10.17 5.32
N SER A 183 26.12 11.40 4.81
CA SER A 183 27.26 12.32 4.64
C SER A 183 27.93 12.70 5.97
N ARG A 184 27.15 12.84 7.06
CA ARG A 184 27.71 13.03 8.41
C ARG A 184 28.45 11.79 8.89
N LEU A 185 27.89 10.61 8.66
CA LEU A 185 28.46 9.32 9.08
C LEU A 185 29.78 9.00 8.34
N PHE A 186 29.83 9.26 7.03
CA PHE A 186 31.07 9.14 6.26
C PHE A 186 32.13 10.15 6.71
N ARG A 187 31.72 11.38 7.01
CA ARG A 187 32.63 12.41 7.51
C ARG A 187 33.23 12.03 8.86
N SER A 188 32.41 11.58 9.82
CA SER A 188 32.89 11.16 11.13
C SER A 188 33.81 9.93 11.04
N HIS A 189 33.50 8.96 10.17
CA HIS A 189 34.36 7.79 9.95
C HIS A 189 35.72 8.17 9.33
N LEU A 190 35.76 9.16 8.43
CA LEU A 190 36.99 9.69 7.84
C LEU A 190 37.85 10.44 8.87
N TYR A 191 37.24 11.19 9.80
CA TYR A 191 37.95 11.87 10.89
C TYR A 191 38.56 10.88 11.89
N LEU A 192 37.85 9.78 12.20
CA LEU A 192 38.36 8.71 13.06
C LEU A 192 39.54 7.99 12.41
N TYR A 193 39.46 7.70 11.12
CA TYR A 193 40.58 7.11 10.36
C TYR A 193 41.79 8.04 10.27
N ARG A 194 41.56 9.35 10.10
CA ARG A 194 42.63 10.36 10.07
C ARG A 194 43.31 10.54 11.44
N ASN A 195 42.56 10.45 12.54
CA ASN A 195 43.13 10.49 13.90
C ASN A 195 43.89 9.21 14.26
N LEU A 196 43.43 8.03 13.81
CA LEU A 196 44.16 6.76 13.99
C LEU A 196 45.45 6.74 13.16
N SER A 197 45.41 7.22 11.91
CA SER A 197 46.59 7.38 11.04
C SER A 197 47.61 8.39 11.60
N ASN A 198 47.15 9.48 12.20
CA ASN A 198 48.04 10.45 12.85
C ASN A 198 48.54 9.99 14.23
N GLY A 199 47.78 9.14 14.93
CA GLY A 199 48.18 8.54 16.22
C GLY A 199 49.28 7.48 16.09
N SER A 200 49.33 6.75 14.98
CA SER A 200 50.40 5.77 14.70
C SER A 200 51.75 6.41 14.31
N VAL A 201 51.78 7.69 13.94
CA VAL A 201 53.04 8.39 13.60
C VAL A 201 53.77 8.89 14.86
N LEU A 202 53.09 9.02 16.00
CA LEU A 202 53.68 9.50 17.25
C LEU A 202 54.35 8.40 18.10
N HIS A 203 54.12 7.11 17.81
CA HIS A 203 54.75 6.01 18.54
C HIS A 203 56.00 5.41 17.84
N GLY A 204 56.37 5.91 16.66
CA GLY A 204 57.52 5.44 15.87
C GLY A 204 58.78 6.30 16.00
N LYS A 205 58.97 7.01 17.12
CA LYS A 205 60.13 7.88 17.34
C LYS A 205 60.64 7.87 18.79
N ILE A 206 60.71 6.68 19.39
CA ILE A 206 61.57 6.42 20.55
C ILE A 206 62.17 5.02 20.35
N HIS A 207 63.25 4.95 19.57
CA HIS A 207 64.42 4.11 19.84
C HIS A 207 65.55 4.45 18.86
#